data_AF-F7NRD0-F1
#
_entry.id   AF-F7NRD0-F1
#
_cell.length_a   1.000
_cell.length_b   1.000
_cell.length_c   1.000
_cell.angle_alpha   90.00
_cell.angle_beta   90.00
_cell.angle_gamma   90.00
#
_symmetry.space_group_name_H-M   'P 1'
#
loop_
_entity.id
_entity.type
_entity.pdbx_description
1 polymer ?
#
loop_
_entity_poly.entity_id
_entity_poly.type
_entity_poly.pdbx_seq_one_letter_code
_entity_poly.pdbx_strand_id
1 'polypeptide(L)'
;MDLLVKKLLQDAGAIDGAVLFGSQLTSPAISSDTDIVLFGSNIKVAHSIECYENKVFDVFRMSLEQAFHHLTVRHPLWLSAFSTGINLSDNKAIDLLLDTAKEIVTNQKPALSAEALNRLLFSLDNSYQKLSRNTDSEFFYLHYSSHFLNNAKDCLFYAKGIYAHGMASQIDLLTTAFGSLSGQIKDFLRHTDIAKKQQSAECIYSQIRQLYPYPVVYPVVINRL
;
A
#
# COMPACT_ATOMS: atom_id res chain seq x y z
N MET A 1 -2.55 8.88 25.66
CA MET A 1 -2.27 7.47 25.33
C MET A 1 -3.42 6.64 25.89
N ASP A 2 -4.15 5.95 25.02
CA ASP A 2 -5.37 5.19 25.35
C ASP A 2 -5.06 4.09 26.40
N LEU A 3 -5.96 3.89 27.37
CA LEU A 3 -5.79 2.91 28.46
C LEU A 3 -5.59 1.48 27.94
N LEU A 4 -6.20 1.20 26.79
CA LEU A 4 -6.18 -0.07 26.09
C LEU A 4 -4.78 -0.41 25.52
N VAL A 5 -4.11 0.59 24.96
CA VAL A 5 -2.73 0.47 24.44
C VAL A 5 -1.75 0.22 25.59
N LYS A 6 -1.93 0.89 26.74
CA LYS A 6 -1.11 0.63 27.93
C LYS A 6 -1.27 -0.79 28.44
N LYS A 7 -2.49 -1.35 28.39
CA LYS A 7 -2.77 -2.72 28.83
C LYS A 7 -2.13 -3.76 27.89
N LEU A 8 -2.25 -3.55 26.57
CA LEU A 8 -1.52 -4.33 25.56
C LEU A 8 -0.01 -4.35 25.78
N LEU A 9 0.57 -3.18 26.12
CA LEU A 9 1.99 -3.06 26.43
C LEU A 9 2.38 -3.77 27.73
N GLN A 10 1.50 -3.80 28.73
CA GLN A 10 1.73 -4.46 30.02
C GLN A 10 1.64 -5.99 29.93
N ASP A 11 0.69 -6.52 29.16
CA ASP A 11 0.47 -7.97 29.02
C ASP A 11 1.51 -8.63 28.10
N ALA A 12 2.14 -7.87 27.21
CA ALA A 12 3.04 -8.39 26.18
C ALA A 12 4.49 -8.68 26.64
N GLY A 13 4.80 -8.55 27.93
CA GLY A 13 6.15 -8.83 28.47
C GLY A 13 7.17 -7.73 28.15
N ALA A 14 8.43 -8.10 27.87
CA ALA A 14 9.54 -7.18 27.59
C ALA A 14 9.41 -6.51 26.21
N ILE A 15 8.43 -5.60 26.08
CA ILE A 15 8.21 -4.76 24.91
C ILE A 15 8.97 -3.44 25.09
N ASP A 16 9.83 -3.15 24.12
CA ASP A 16 10.70 -1.97 24.08
C ASP A 16 10.02 -0.76 23.40
N GLY A 17 8.86 -0.96 22.77
CA GLY A 17 8.02 0.12 22.26
C GLY A 17 6.91 -0.35 21.31
N ALA A 18 6.13 0.58 20.78
CA ALA A 18 5.02 0.27 19.89
C ALA A 18 4.74 1.35 18.86
N VAL A 19 4.20 0.93 17.71
CA VAL A 19 3.73 1.80 16.64
C VAL A 19 2.28 1.47 16.29
N LEU A 20 1.41 2.46 16.39
CA LEU A 20 0.06 2.40 15.84
C LEU A 20 0.10 2.76 14.36
N PHE A 21 -0.58 2.02 13.50
CA PHE A 21 -0.67 2.32 12.07
C PHE A 21 -2.03 1.94 11.49
N GLY A 22 -2.16 2.05 10.18
CA GLY A 22 -3.32 1.53 9.46
C GLY A 22 -4.53 2.45 9.44
N SER A 23 -5.69 1.86 9.13
CA SER A 23 -6.88 2.63 8.71
C SER A 23 -7.46 3.52 9.82
N GLN A 24 -7.26 3.14 11.08
CA GLN A 24 -7.66 3.95 12.25
C GLN A 24 -7.00 5.34 12.27
N LEU A 25 -5.79 5.49 11.71
CA LEU A 25 -5.11 6.78 11.65
C LEU A 25 -5.51 7.61 10.43
N THR A 26 -5.80 6.96 9.30
CA THR A 26 -5.97 7.65 8.02
C THR A 26 -7.43 7.82 7.59
N SER A 27 -8.32 6.95 8.03
CA SER A 27 -9.75 6.95 7.69
C SER A 27 -10.54 6.08 8.69
N PRO A 28 -10.68 6.52 9.95
CA PRO A 28 -11.29 5.70 11.00
C PRO A 28 -12.76 5.41 10.69
N ALA A 29 -13.13 4.13 10.68
CA ALA A 29 -14.51 3.68 10.71
C ALA A 29 -14.80 2.96 12.03
N ILE A 30 -16.07 2.95 12.45
CA ILE A 30 -16.50 2.33 13.71
C ILE A 30 -16.17 0.83 13.75
N SER A 31 -16.13 0.18 12.58
CA SER A 31 -15.80 -1.24 12.43
C SER A 31 -14.32 -1.51 12.11
N SER A 32 -13.46 -0.47 12.10
CA SER A 32 -12.05 -0.65 11.76
C SER A 32 -11.31 -1.35 12.91
N ASP A 33 -10.59 -2.40 12.55
CA ASP A 33 -9.54 -3.00 13.38
C ASP A 33 -8.43 -1.98 13.67
N THR A 34 -7.69 -2.22 14.76
CA THR A 34 -6.56 -1.39 15.17
C THR A 34 -5.27 -2.13 14.88
N ASP A 35 -4.48 -1.63 13.92
CA ASP A 35 -3.20 -2.21 13.53
C ASP A 35 -2.07 -1.68 14.41
N ILE A 36 -1.36 -2.57 15.11
CA ILE A 36 -0.25 -2.20 16.00
C ILE A 36 0.97 -3.09 15.80
N VAL A 37 2.16 -2.47 15.79
CA VAL A 37 3.44 -3.19 15.87
C VAL A 37 4.01 -3.02 17.27
N LEU A 38 4.33 -4.13 17.92
CA LEU A 38 5.03 -4.19 19.20
C LEU A 38 6.48 -4.63 18.98
N PHE A 39 7.42 -3.89 19.58
CA PHE A 39 8.85 -4.13 19.44
C PHE A 39 9.43 -4.81 20.67
N GLY A 40 10.29 -5.81 20.49
CA GLY A 40 11.01 -6.44 21.61
C GLY A 40 12.29 -7.13 21.18
N SER A 41 13.27 -7.14 22.07
CA SER A 41 14.64 -7.62 21.86
C SER A 41 14.78 -9.12 21.52
N ASN A 42 13.79 -9.97 21.83
CA ASN A 42 13.82 -11.42 21.56
C ASN A 42 12.56 -11.94 20.83
N ILE A 43 11.93 -11.08 20.04
CA ILE A 43 10.68 -11.41 19.36
C ILE A 43 10.98 -11.94 17.95
N LYS A 44 10.43 -13.12 17.62
CA LYS A 44 10.29 -13.57 16.23
C LYS A 44 9.05 -12.90 15.63
N VAL A 45 9.09 -12.60 14.32
CA VAL A 45 7.94 -12.04 13.62
C VAL A 45 6.72 -12.92 13.87
N ALA A 46 5.73 -12.35 14.55
CA ALA A 46 4.49 -13.02 14.89
C ALA A 46 3.32 -12.08 14.62
N HIS A 47 2.26 -12.64 14.05
CA HIS A 47 1.01 -11.96 13.78
C HIS A 47 -0.08 -12.63 14.61
N SER A 48 -0.88 -11.84 15.31
CA SER A 48 -2.02 -12.33 16.06
C SER A 48 -3.16 -11.32 16.04
N ILE A 49 -4.38 -11.83 16.01
CA ILE A 49 -5.58 -11.02 16.20
C ILE A 49 -5.98 -11.12 17.67
N GLU A 50 -6.05 -9.99 18.35
CA GLU A 50 -6.36 -9.92 19.77
C GLU A 50 -7.61 -9.09 20.02
N CYS A 51 -8.42 -9.48 20.99
CA CYS A 51 -9.65 -8.77 21.32
C CYS A 51 -9.55 -8.23 22.75
N TYR A 52 -9.72 -6.92 22.90
CA TYR A 52 -9.75 -6.26 24.19
C TYR A 52 -10.97 -5.36 24.27
N GLU A 53 -11.82 -5.59 25.27
CA GLU A 53 -13.00 -4.76 25.55
C GLU A 53 -13.89 -4.54 24.30
N ASN A 54 -14.13 -5.63 23.55
CA ASN A 54 -14.89 -5.65 22.29
C ASN A 54 -14.27 -4.90 21.12
N LYS A 55 -12.98 -4.51 21.21
CA LYS A 55 -12.20 -3.99 20.09
C LYS A 55 -11.23 -5.03 19.59
N VAL A 56 -11.08 -5.11 18.27
CA VAL A 56 -10.19 -6.05 17.58
C VAL A 56 -8.89 -5.33 17.22
N PHE A 57 -7.78 -5.96 17.59
CA PHE A 57 -6.42 -5.53 17.32
C PHE A 57 -5.75 -6.51 16.38
N ASP A 58 -5.17 -5.98 15.33
CA ASP A 58 -4.20 -6.70 14.52
C ASP A 58 -2.80 -6.40 15.09
N VAL A 59 -2.24 -7.37 15.82
CA VAL A 59 -0.99 -7.22 16.57
C VAL A 59 0.15 -7.92 15.84
N PHE A 60 1.10 -7.11 15.39
CA PHE A 60 2.36 -7.57 14.84
C PHE A 60 3.45 -7.43 15.88
N ARG A 61 4.29 -8.46 16.03
CA ARG A 61 5.42 -8.43 16.96
C ARG A 61 6.70 -8.66 16.18
N MET A 62 7.72 -7.82 16.37
CA MET A 62 9.03 -7.98 15.75
C MET A 62 10.15 -7.30 16.55
N SER A 63 11.41 -7.58 16.22
CA SER A 63 12.52 -6.76 16.71
C SER A 63 12.68 -5.47 15.89
N LEU A 64 13.34 -4.46 16.47
CA LEU A 64 13.69 -3.24 15.73
C LEU A 64 14.61 -3.54 14.54
N GLU A 65 15.53 -4.49 14.69
CA GLU A 65 16.42 -4.93 13.60
C GLU A 65 15.62 -5.48 12.41
N GLN A 66 14.60 -6.29 12.67
CA GLN A 66 13.69 -6.81 11.63
C GLN A 66 12.93 -5.68 10.93
N ALA A 67 12.48 -4.67 11.67
CA ALA A 67 11.80 -3.52 11.08
C ALA A 67 12.70 -2.70 10.15
N PHE A 68 13.94 -2.42 10.57
CA PHE A 68 14.92 -1.76 9.70
C PHE A 68 15.29 -2.61 8.49
N HIS A 69 15.39 -3.93 8.65
CA HIS A 69 15.57 -4.84 7.53
C HIS A 69 14.41 -4.73 6.53
N HIS A 70 13.15 -4.74 7.01
CA HIS A 70 11.97 -4.56 6.17
C HIS A 70 11.93 -3.22 5.43
N LEU A 71 12.40 -2.13 6.04
CA LEU A 71 12.55 -0.83 5.37
C LEU A 71 13.65 -0.85 4.29
N THR A 72 14.75 -1.54 4.55
CA THR A 72 15.87 -1.68 3.61
C THR A 72 15.43 -2.38 2.33
N VAL A 73 14.64 -3.46 2.47
CA VAL A 73 14.08 -4.21 1.34
C VAL A 73 12.82 -3.58 0.75
N ARG A 74 12.39 -2.40 1.26
CA ARG A 74 11.19 -1.67 0.83
C ARG A 74 9.92 -2.53 0.87
N HIS A 75 9.74 -3.32 1.93
CA HIS A 75 8.56 -4.18 2.05
C HIS A 75 7.27 -3.34 2.08
N PRO A 76 6.25 -3.62 1.24
CA PRO A 76 5.08 -2.75 1.07
C PRO A 76 4.32 -2.44 2.37
N LEU A 77 3.89 -3.49 3.09
CA LEU A 77 3.17 -3.34 4.37
C LEU A 77 3.97 -2.52 5.38
N TRP A 78 5.24 -2.85 5.61
CA TRP A 78 6.05 -2.22 6.64
C TRP A 78 6.46 -0.80 6.29
N LEU A 79 6.81 -0.52 5.04
CA LEU A 79 7.09 0.83 4.59
C LEU A 79 5.85 1.72 4.74
N SER A 80 4.67 1.19 4.40
CA SER A 80 3.40 1.85 4.66
C SER A 80 3.17 2.08 6.15
N ALA A 81 3.23 1.02 6.96
CA ALA A 81 2.99 1.06 8.40
C ALA A 81 3.87 2.10 9.09
N PHE A 82 5.17 2.13 8.79
CA PHE A 82 6.12 3.03 9.44
C PHE A 82 6.12 4.45 8.87
N SER A 83 5.78 4.64 7.59
CA SER A 83 5.68 6.01 7.03
C SER A 83 4.44 6.75 7.50
N THR A 84 3.36 6.04 7.84
CA THR A 84 2.11 6.62 8.37
C THR A 84 1.92 6.44 9.87
N GLY A 85 2.78 5.64 10.50
CA GLY A 85 2.62 5.20 11.88
C GLY A 85 2.92 6.29 12.91
N ILE A 86 2.39 6.09 14.12
CA ILE A 86 2.63 6.94 15.28
C ILE A 86 3.33 6.11 16.36
N ASN A 87 4.45 6.63 16.86
CA ASN A 87 5.14 6.06 18.00
C ASN A 87 4.27 6.23 19.26
N LEU A 88 3.97 5.12 19.93
CA LEU A 88 3.20 5.10 21.18
C LEU A 88 4.10 4.95 22.41
N SER A 89 5.41 5.09 22.24
CA SER A 89 6.41 4.94 23.30
C SER A 89 7.40 6.09 23.27
N ASP A 90 8.19 6.24 24.33
CA ASP A 90 9.27 7.24 24.38
C ASP A 90 10.60 6.72 23.77
N ASN A 91 10.55 5.63 22.98
CA ASN A 91 11.72 5.00 22.39
C ASN A 91 12.18 5.73 21.12
N LYS A 92 13.30 6.44 21.21
CA LYS A 92 13.90 7.23 20.11
C LYS A 92 14.32 6.39 18.89
N ALA A 93 14.58 5.10 19.06
CA ALA A 93 14.92 4.23 17.92
C ALA A 93 13.70 3.99 17.03
N ILE A 94 12.49 4.00 17.61
CA ILE A 94 11.24 3.95 16.84
C ILE A 94 11.01 5.27 16.11
N ASP A 95 11.29 6.42 16.73
CA ASP A 95 11.19 7.70 16.01
C ASP A 95 12.10 7.71 14.78
N LEU A 96 13.35 7.25 14.93
CA LEU A 96 14.28 7.10 13.81
C LEU A 96 13.74 6.17 12.71
N LEU A 97 13.10 5.05 13.07
CA LEU A 97 12.48 4.12 12.13
C LEU A 97 11.36 4.82 11.32
N LEU A 98 10.47 5.54 12.00
CA LEU A 98 9.35 6.25 11.36
C LEU A 98 9.84 7.38 10.46
N ASP A 99 10.83 8.16 10.91
CA ASP A 99 11.40 9.25 10.12
C ASP A 99 12.15 8.72 8.89
N THR A 100 12.88 7.61 9.04
CA THR A 100 13.52 6.91 7.91
C THR A 100 12.47 6.46 6.89
N ALA A 101 11.37 5.84 7.34
CA ALA A 101 10.30 5.41 6.45
C ALA A 101 9.65 6.58 5.70
N LYS A 102 9.42 7.72 6.37
CA LYS A 102 8.89 8.94 5.74
C LYS A 102 9.87 9.47 4.69
N GLU A 103 11.15 9.58 5.02
CA GLU A 103 12.21 10.04 4.12
C GLU A 103 12.30 9.18 2.85
N ILE A 104 12.13 7.87 2.99
CA ILE A 104 12.08 6.93 1.86
C ILE A 104 10.92 7.26 0.92
N VAL A 105 9.73 7.46 1.49
CA VAL A 105 8.50 7.73 0.74
C VAL A 105 8.50 9.14 0.14
N THR A 106 9.19 10.12 0.73
CA THR A 106 9.24 11.50 0.22
C THR A 106 10.37 11.72 -0.78
N ASN A 107 11.59 11.33 -0.41
CA ASN A 107 12.82 11.81 -1.06
C ASN A 107 13.65 10.69 -1.72
N GLN A 108 13.53 9.44 -1.28
CA GLN A 108 14.32 8.32 -1.80
C GLN A 108 13.51 7.32 -2.62
N LYS A 109 12.56 7.83 -3.41
CA LYS A 109 11.77 7.01 -4.33
C LYS A 109 12.68 6.40 -5.41
N PRO A 110 12.45 5.14 -5.84
CA PRO A 110 13.16 4.57 -6.97
C PRO A 110 12.96 5.44 -8.22
N ALA A 111 14.06 5.89 -8.81
CA ALA A 111 14.03 6.63 -10.06
C ALA A 111 13.93 5.66 -11.24
N LEU A 112 12.88 5.82 -12.04
CA LEU A 112 12.79 5.16 -13.35
C LEU A 112 13.52 6.02 -14.40
N SER A 113 14.18 5.36 -15.35
CA SER A 113 14.60 6.06 -16.57
C SER A 113 13.36 6.60 -17.30
N ALA A 114 13.50 7.69 -18.05
CA ALA A 114 12.39 8.28 -18.81
C ALA A 114 11.70 7.25 -19.71
N GLU A 115 12.48 6.35 -20.33
CA GLU A 115 11.96 5.26 -21.16
C GLU A 115 11.18 4.23 -20.35
N ALA A 116 11.68 3.82 -19.18
CA ALA A 116 10.99 2.86 -18.31
C ALA A 116 9.69 3.44 -17.75
N LEU A 117 9.71 4.72 -17.34
CA LEU A 117 8.50 5.43 -16.91
C LEU A 117 7.49 5.53 -18.05
N ASN A 118 7.93 5.88 -19.26
CA ASN A 118 7.04 5.94 -20.42
C ASN A 118 6.41 4.58 -20.73
N ARG A 119 7.17 3.48 -20.67
CA ARG A 119 6.64 2.11 -20.86
C ARG A 119 5.60 1.74 -19.80
N LEU A 120 5.85 2.10 -18.55
CA LEU A 120 4.93 1.86 -17.44
C LEU A 120 3.61 2.62 -17.64
N LEU A 121 3.69 3.92 -17.92
CA LEU A 121 2.50 4.76 -18.14
C LEU A 121 1.75 4.37 -19.42
N PHE A 122 2.45 4.01 -20.49
CA PHE A 122 1.83 3.47 -21.70
C PHE A 122 1.07 2.17 -21.43
N SER A 123 1.63 1.27 -20.61
CA SER A 123 0.97 0.02 -20.26
C SER A 123 -0.30 0.27 -19.45
N LEU A 124 -0.24 1.19 -18.50
CA LEU A 124 -1.41 1.66 -17.75
C LEU A 124 -2.48 2.23 -18.68
N ASP A 125 -2.14 3.23 -19.49
CA ASP A 125 -3.06 3.90 -20.43
C ASP A 125 -3.73 2.87 -21.37
N ASN A 126 -2.94 1.97 -21.96
CA ASN A 126 -3.45 0.93 -22.85
C ASN A 126 -4.43 -0.01 -22.14
N SER A 127 -4.07 -0.49 -20.94
CA SER A 127 -4.94 -1.39 -20.18
C SER A 127 -6.23 -0.71 -19.73
N TYR A 128 -6.17 0.57 -19.34
CA TYR A 128 -7.35 1.36 -18.99
C TYR A 128 -8.26 1.59 -20.22
N GLN A 129 -7.70 1.96 -21.37
CA GLN A 129 -8.46 2.16 -22.60
C GLN A 129 -9.15 0.87 -23.09
N LYS A 130 -8.51 -0.29 -22.88
CA LYS A 130 -9.15 -1.58 -23.17
C LYS A 130 -10.35 -1.85 -22.27
N LEU A 131 -10.28 -1.52 -20.98
CA LEU A 131 -11.41 -1.64 -20.06
C LEU A 131 -12.53 -0.67 -20.43
N SER A 132 -12.21 0.61 -20.62
CA SER A 132 -13.22 1.66 -20.81
C SER A 132 -14.01 1.53 -22.11
N ARG A 133 -13.44 0.90 -23.14
CA ARG A 133 -14.09 0.71 -24.46
C ARG A 133 -14.84 -0.61 -24.61
N ASN A 134 -14.67 -1.56 -23.69
CA ASN A 134 -15.21 -2.92 -23.81
C ASN A 134 -16.04 -3.30 -22.57
N THR A 135 -16.92 -2.40 -22.14
CA THR A 135 -17.83 -2.64 -21.00
C THR A 135 -18.94 -3.64 -21.32
N ASP A 136 -19.21 -3.89 -22.60
CA ASP A 136 -20.33 -4.73 -23.05
C ASP A 136 -19.97 -6.23 -23.10
N SER A 137 -18.69 -6.57 -22.89
CA SER A 137 -18.21 -7.95 -22.86
C SER A 137 -17.61 -8.29 -21.50
N GLU A 138 -18.38 -9.00 -20.67
CA GLU A 138 -17.96 -9.38 -19.31
C GLU A 138 -16.65 -10.18 -19.30
N PHE A 139 -16.53 -11.19 -20.16
CA PHE A 139 -15.31 -12.00 -20.25
C PHE A 139 -14.07 -11.16 -20.60
N PHE A 140 -14.21 -10.27 -21.58
CA PHE A 140 -13.13 -9.38 -21.98
C PHE A 140 -12.77 -8.43 -20.84
N TYR A 141 -13.78 -7.81 -20.21
CA TYR A 141 -13.60 -6.87 -19.12
C TYR A 141 -12.88 -7.49 -17.92
N LEU A 142 -13.29 -8.70 -17.52
CA LEU A 142 -12.67 -9.43 -16.41
C LEU A 142 -11.22 -9.83 -16.73
N HIS A 143 -10.95 -10.28 -17.95
CA HIS A 143 -9.58 -10.61 -18.39
C HIS A 143 -8.65 -9.39 -18.29
N TYR A 144 -9.08 -8.23 -18.79
CA TYR A 144 -8.25 -7.01 -18.75
C TYR A 144 -8.23 -6.30 -17.40
N SER A 145 -9.14 -6.63 -16.47
CA SER A 145 -9.15 -6.06 -15.12
C SER A 145 -7.86 -6.39 -14.37
N SER A 146 -7.38 -7.63 -14.49
CA SER A 146 -6.11 -8.08 -13.89
C SER A 146 -4.90 -7.38 -14.50
N HIS A 147 -4.92 -7.13 -15.81
CA HIS A 147 -3.86 -6.38 -16.49
C HIS A 147 -3.80 -4.92 -16.03
N PHE A 148 -4.96 -4.26 -15.96
CA PHE A 148 -5.06 -2.89 -15.45
C PHE A 148 -4.54 -2.80 -14.02
N LEU A 149 -5.01 -3.67 -13.13
CA LEU A 149 -4.60 -3.63 -11.73
C LEU A 149 -3.11 -3.91 -11.54
N ASN A 150 -2.51 -4.80 -12.33
CA ASN A 150 -1.07 -5.03 -12.31
C ASN A 150 -0.27 -3.79 -12.73
N ASN A 151 -0.67 -3.11 -13.82
CA ASN A 151 0.00 -1.90 -14.25
C ASN A 151 -0.21 -0.75 -13.24
N ALA A 152 -1.42 -0.63 -12.67
CA ALA A 152 -1.73 0.34 -11.63
C ALA A 152 -0.88 0.10 -10.38
N LYS A 153 -0.73 -1.15 -9.97
CA LYS A 153 0.13 -1.56 -8.85
C LYS A 153 1.54 -1.04 -9.00
N ASP A 154 2.17 -1.31 -10.14
CA ASP A 154 3.56 -0.95 -10.35
C ASP A 154 3.73 0.58 -10.29
N CYS A 155 2.80 1.34 -10.88
CA CYS A 155 2.78 2.81 -10.77
C CYS A 155 2.68 3.29 -9.31
N LEU A 156 1.78 2.70 -8.55
CA LEU A 156 1.51 3.06 -7.16
C LEU A 156 2.66 2.69 -6.22
N PHE A 157 3.28 1.53 -6.42
CA PHE A 157 4.45 1.10 -5.67
C PHE A 157 5.64 2.03 -5.92
N TYR A 158 5.94 2.37 -7.17
CA TYR A 158 6.96 3.37 -7.46
C TYR A 158 6.67 4.72 -6.78
N ALA A 159 5.39 5.15 -6.75
CA ALA A 159 5.00 6.41 -6.15
C ALA A 159 5.22 6.43 -4.63
N LYS A 160 5.19 5.25 -4.00
CA LYS A 160 5.38 5.01 -2.56
C LYS A 160 6.80 4.56 -2.20
N GLY A 161 7.76 4.56 -3.12
CA GLY A 161 9.13 4.18 -2.81
C GLY A 161 9.40 2.66 -2.81
N ILE A 162 8.44 1.87 -3.30
CA ILE A 162 8.50 0.40 -3.36
C ILE A 162 8.99 -0.02 -4.76
N TYR A 163 9.92 -0.98 -4.82
CA TYR A 163 10.36 -1.56 -6.09
C TYR A 163 9.25 -2.44 -6.69
N ALA A 164 8.96 -2.26 -7.99
CA ALA A 164 7.90 -3.02 -8.66
C ALA A 164 8.12 -4.54 -8.71
N HIS A 165 9.34 -5.04 -8.51
CA HIS A 165 9.68 -6.46 -8.73
C HIS A 165 10.51 -7.07 -7.58
N GLY A 166 10.22 -8.33 -7.26
CA GLY A 166 10.99 -9.20 -6.36
C GLY A 166 10.25 -9.63 -5.09
N MET A 167 9.46 -8.75 -4.47
CA MET A 167 8.84 -9.01 -3.15
C MET A 167 7.37 -8.61 -3.04
N ALA A 168 6.83 -7.79 -3.94
CA ALA A 168 5.50 -7.21 -3.81
C ALA A 168 4.45 -7.92 -4.70
N SER A 169 3.67 -8.78 -4.06
CA SER A 169 2.53 -9.49 -4.63
C SER A 169 1.34 -8.55 -4.90
N GLN A 170 0.30 -9.05 -5.58
CA GLN A 170 -0.94 -8.29 -5.71
C GLN A 170 -1.65 -8.07 -4.37
N ILE A 171 -1.45 -8.95 -3.37
CA ILE A 171 -2.05 -8.76 -2.05
C ILE A 171 -1.50 -7.52 -1.34
N ASP A 172 -0.27 -7.12 -1.70
CA ASP A 172 0.39 -5.96 -1.12
C ASP A 172 -0.24 -4.63 -1.53
N LEU A 173 -1.06 -4.61 -2.59
CA LEU A 173 -1.92 -3.48 -2.90
C LEU A 173 -2.91 -3.18 -1.76
N LEU A 174 -3.41 -4.24 -1.12
CA LEU A 174 -4.44 -4.15 -0.09
C LEU A 174 -3.88 -3.74 1.27
N THR A 175 -2.60 -4.03 1.51
CA THR A 175 -1.89 -3.76 2.76
C THR A 175 -1.13 -2.43 2.75
N THR A 176 -0.83 -1.88 1.56
CA THR A 176 -0.18 -0.57 1.44
C THR A 176 -1.21 0.57 1.56
N ALA A 177 -0.89 1.56 2.40
CA ALA A 177 -1.71 2.75 2.58
C ALA A 177 -1.53 3.72 1.41
N PHE A 178 -2.47 3.66 0.48
CA PHE A 178 -2.63 4.65 -0.60
C PHE A 178 -3.65 5.74 -0.25
N GLY A 179 -4.07 5.83 1.02
CA GLY A 179 -5.10 6.78 1.45
C GLY A 179 -6.48 6.42 0.90
N SER A 180 -7.21 7.41 0.39
CA SER A 180 -8.55 7.20 -0.19
C SER A 180 -8.55 6.23 -1.38
N LEU A 181 -7.42 6.07 -2.08
CA LEU A 181 -7.27 5.14 -3.19
C LEU A 181 -7.39 3.67 -2.77
N SER A 182 -7.00 3.34 -1.53
CA SER A 182 -7.12 1.96 -1.02
C SER A 182 -8.58 1.48 -1.02
N GLY A 183 -9.55 2.37 -0.79
CA GLY A 183 -10.98 2.06 -0.93
C GLY A 183 -11.35 1.71 -2.38
N GLN A 184 -10.91 2.54 -3.34
CA GLN A 184 -11.20 2.34 -4.77
C GLN A 184 -10.61 1.04 -5.31
N ILE A 185 -9.39 0.67 -4.87
CA ILE A 185 -8.76 -0.60 -5.23
C ILE A 185 -9.57 -1.79 -4.67
N LYS A 186 -10.02 -1.69 -3.41
CA LYS A 186 -10.86 -2.71 -2.78
C LYS A 186 -12.21 -2.86 -3.50
N ASP A 187 -12.83 -1.74 -3.85
CA ASP A 187 -14.12 -1.72 -4.57
C ASP A 187 -13.97 -2.31 -5.98
N PHE A 188 -12.91 -1.94 -6.70
CA PHE A 188 -12.59 -2.52 -8.01
C PHE A 188 -12.42 -4.05 -7.96
N LEU A 189 -11.78 -4.56 -6.90
CA LEU A 189 -11.56 -6.00 -6.70
C LEU A 189 -12.83 -6.75 -6.28
N ARG A 190 -13.73 -6.10 -5.52
CA ARG A 190 -14.94 -6.72 -4.95
C ARG A 190 -16.14 -6.70 -5.89
N HIS A 191 -16.29 -5.63 -6.69
CA HIS A 191 -17.47 -5.49 -7.53
C HIS A 191 -17.49 -6.51 -8.66
N THR A 192 -18.64 -7.15 -8.87
CA THR A 192 -18.92 -7.96 -10.07
C THR A 192 -19.64 -7.16 -11.15
N ASP A 193 -20.28 -6.05 -10.76
CA ASP A 193 -20.90 -5.07 -11.65
C ASP A 193 -19.83 -4.29 -12.43
N ILE A 194 -19.85 -4.44 -13.76
CA ILE A 194 -18.88 -3.81 -14.68
C ILE A 194 -18.96 -2.28 -14.62
N ALA A 195 -20.14 -1.69 -14.49
CA ALA A 195 -20.28 -0.25 -14.44
C ALA A 195 -19.63 0.32 -13.17
N LYS A 196 -19.82 -0.35 -12.02
CA LYS A 196 -19.17 0.03 -10.75
C LYS A 196 -17.67 -0.22 -10.77
N LYS A 197 -17.21 -1.32 -11.37
CA LYS A 197 -15.78 -1.55 -11.61
C LYS A 197 -15.19 -0.44 -12.47
N GLN A 198 -15.88 -0.02 -13.53
CA GLN A 198 -15.38 1.01 -14.44
C GLN A 198 -15.25 2.37 -13.75
N GLN A 199 -16.20 2.74 -12.89
CA GLN A 199 -16.08 3.94 -12.05
C GLN A 199 -14.86 3.87 -11.14
N SER A 200 -14.64 2.74 -10.48
CA SER A 200 -13.46 2.53 -9.63
C SER A 200 -12.16 2.58 -10.45
N ALA A 201 -12.15 2.00 -11.66
CA ALA A 201 -11.01 2.02 -12.56
C ALA A 201 -10.65 3.43 -13.03
N GLU A 202 -11.64 4.26 -13.36
CA GLU A 202 -11.45 5.68 -13.71
C GLU A 202 -10.88 6.48 -12.54
N CYS A 203 -11.37 6.24 -11.32
CA CYS A 203 -10.84 6.86 -10.12
C CYS A 203 -9.37 6.46 -9.87
N ILE A 204 -9.05 5.16 -9.95
CA ILE A 204 -7.67 4.66 -9.81
C ILE A 204 -6.76 5.28 -10.86
N TYR A 205 -7.17 5.22 -12.13
CA TYR A 205 -6.40 5.73 -13.26
C TYR A 205 -6.12 7.24 -13.10
N SER A 206 -7.15 8.05 -12.85
CA SER A 206 -7.01 9.50 -12.73
C SER A 206 -6.07 9.90 -11.59
N GLN A 207 -6.13 9.23 -10.44
CA GLN A 207 -5.21 9.50 -9.33
C GLN A 207 -3.76 9.12 -9.68
N ILE A 208 -3.53 8.01 -10.36
CA ILE A 208 -2.18 7.64 -10.83
C ILE A 208 -1.65 8.69 -11.82
N ARG A 209 -2.49 9.17 -12.74
CA ARG A 209 -2.12 10.21 -13.71
C ARG A 209 -1.80 11.57 -13.05
N GLN A 210 -2.42 11.88 -11.91
CA GLN A 210 -2.08 13.06 -11.11
C GLN A 210 -0.70 12.92 -10.45
N LEU A 211 -0.34 11.71 -10.00
CA LEU A 211 0.99 11.43 -9.43
C LEU A 211 2.09 11.48 -10.49
N TYR A 212 1.76 11.13 -11.74
CA TYR A 212 2.68 11.13 -12.88
C TYR A 212 2.14 11.98 -14.04
N PRO A 213 2.22 13.32 -13.96
CA PRO A 213 1.70 14.23 -14.98
C PRO A 213 2.61 14.31 -16.22
N TYR A 214 3.29 13.21 -16.57
CA TYR A 214 4.18 13.13 -17.73
C TYR A 214 3.40 12.72 -18.98
N PRO A 215 3.64 13.35 -20.14
CA PRO A 215 3.02 12.91 -21.39
C PRO A 215 3.51 11.50 -21.75
N VAL A 216 2.59 10.65 -22.19
CA VAL A 216 2.91 9.30 -22.68
C VAL A 216 3.23 9.39 -24.16
N VAL A 217 4.42 8.95 -24.54
CA VAL A 217 4.82 8.80 -25.94
C VAL A 217 4.32 7.45 -26.44
N TYR A 218 3.33 7.50 -27.32
CA TYR A 218 2.76 6.33 -27.97
C TYR A 218 3.64 5.96 -29.18
N PRO A 219 4.07 4.69 -29.32
CA PRO A 219 4.78 4.27 -30.50
C PRO A 219 3.83 4.38 -31.72
N VAL A 220 4.18 5.25 -32.66
CA VAL A 220 3.44 5.39 -33.92
C VAL A 220 3.80 4.20 -34.80
N VAL A 221 2.86 3.27 -34.96
CA VAL A 221 2.97 2.22 -35.99
C VAL A 221 2.59 2.86 -37.32
N ILE A 222 3.57 3.32 -38.08
CA ILE A 222 3.36 3.70 -39.48
C ILE A 222 3.20 2.39 -40.27
N ASN A 223 1.96 1.94 -40.47
CA ASN A 223 1.68 0.94 -41.49
C ASN A 223 1.96 1.60 -42.84
N ARG A 224 3.06 1.22 -43.50
CA ARG A 224 3.27 1.55 -44.91
C ARG A 224 2.18 0.81 -45.69
N LEU A 225 1.24 1.58 -46.22
CA LEU A 225 0.24 1.12 -47.21
C LEU A 225 0.94 0.56 -48.43
#